data_AF-A0A415DVU2-F1
#
_entry.id   AF-A0A415DVU2-F1
#
_cell.length_a   1.000
_cell.length_b   1.000
_cell.length_c   1.000
_cell.angle_alpha   90.00
_cell.angle_beta   90.00
_cell.angle_gamma   90.00
#
_symmetry.space_group_name_H-M   'P 1'
#
loop_
_entity.id
_entity.type
_entity.pdbx_description
1 polymer ?
#
loop_
_entity_poly.entity_id
_entity_poly.type
_entity_poly.pdbx_seq_one_letter_code
_entity_poly.pdbx_strand_id
1 'polypeptide(L)'
;MKKSKEGESDLKIKKFVLAFLIILCICAMPGYRQALQIAAKLSVPMTLVIDPGHGGPDSGAVASDGTVEKNINLAISLALKQEAEKYGIKVVLTRDSDAGLYGEDNTSGRWLKLGDLKERKRIIDEAAPDLMISIHLNSFQQDSKVKGAQVFYPKNGTEEVSEENKSMAEKIQKSLTAGIDDGTDRIVLPKSDIYLFKNVDSNMVLVECGFLSNPEDLANLKSEAFQQKLAKCIMDAIADQYSLKIQKSQTNKVIASRTNNS
;
A
#
# COMPACT_ATOMS: atom_id res chain seq x y z
N MET A 1 -36.37 38.62 -47.94
CA MET A 1 -35.41 38.34 -46.83
C MET A 1 -35.79 37.18 -45.90
N LYS A 2 -36.87 36.39 -46.13
CA LYS A 2 -37.24 35.24 -45.25
C LYS A 2 -36.57 33.90 -45.60
N LYS A 3 -36.30 33.63 -46.89
CA LYS A 3 -35.72 32.35 -47.37
C LYS A 3 -34.29 32.05 -46.91
N SER A 4 -33.50 33.07 -46.51
CA SER A 4 -32.11 32.85 -46.07
C SER A 4 -32.00 32.32 -44.63
N LYS A 5 -32.97 32.63 -43.76
CA LYS A 5 -32.98 32.16 -42.36
C LYS A 5 -33.42 30.70 -42.21
N GLU A 6 -34.31 30.22 -43.07
CA GLU A 6 -34.79 28.82 -43.05
C GLU A 6 -33.69 27.82 -43.48
N GLY A 7 -32.94 28.13 -44.54
CA GLY A 7 -31.82 27.28 -44.99
C GLY A 7 -30.66 27.22 -43.99
N GLU A 8 -30.42 28.31 -43.25
CA GLU A 8 -29.40 28.34 -42.19
C GLU A 8 -29.81 27.51 -40.96
N SER A 9 -31.10 27.49 -40.63
CA SER A 9 -31.65 26.66 -39.55
C SER A 9 -31.60 25.17 -39.86
N ASP A 10 -31.96 24.78 -41.09
CA ASP A 10 -31.93 23.38 -41.53
C ASP A 10 -30.50 22.82 -41.56
N LEU A 11 -29.51 23.62 -41.99
CA LEU A 11 -28.11 23.23 -41.95
C LEU A 11 -27.58 23.04 -40.51
N LYS A 12 -28.02 23.88 -39.56
CA LYS A 12 -27.67 23.74 -38.14
C LYS A 12 -28.25 22.47 -37.55
N ILE A 13 -29.51 22.13 -37.87
CA ILE A 13 -30.16 20.90 -37.43
C ILE A 13 -29.44 19.67 -37.98
N LYS A 14 -29.10 19.66 -39.28
CA LYS A 14 -28.36 18.55 -39.91
C LYS A 14 -26.98 18.35 -39.29
N LYS A 15 -26.25 19.43 -38.97
CA LYS A 15 -24.96 19.35 -38.26
C LYS A 15 -25.13 18.79 -36.85
N PHE A 16 -26.18 19.19 -36.14
CA PHE A 16 -26.48 18.67 -34.80
C PHE A 16 -26.82 17.18 -34.83
N VAL A 17 -27.69 16.75 -35.77
CA VAL A 17 -28.03 15.34 -35.97
C VAL A 17 -26.80 14.52 -36.32
N LEU A 18 -25.94 15.02 -37.21
CA LEU A 18 -24.69 14.34 -37.58
C LEU A 18 -23.74 14.20 -36.38
N ALA A 19 -23.54 15.26 -35.60
CA ALA A 19 -22.72 15.22 -34.39
C ALA A 19 -23.28 14.22 -33.35
N PHE A 20 -24.61 14.21 -33.18
CA PHE A 20 -25.29 13.27 -32.29
C PHE A 20 -25.10 11.81 -32.74
N LEU A 21 -25.23 11.53 -34.04
CA LEU A 21 -25.00 10.20 -34.60
C LEU A 21 -23.54 9.76 -34.45
N ILE A 22 -22.58 10.67 -34.60
CA ILE A 22 -21.16 10.38 -34.36
C ILE A 22 -20.91 10.01 -32.89
N ILE A 23 -21.46 10.78 -31.95
CA ILE A 23 -21.34 10.47 -30.51
C ILE A 23 -21.98 9.12 -30.18
N LEU A 24 -23.16 8.84 -30.74
CA LEU A 24 -23.85 7.57 -30.54
C LEU A 24 -23.03 6.38 -31.06
N CYS A 25 -22.44 6.53 -32.26
CA CYS A 25 -21.53 5.53 -32.83
C CYS A 25 -20.29 5.33 -31.95
N ILE A 26 -19.69 6.40 -31.43
CA ILE A 26 -18.54 6.31 -30.51
C ILE A 26 -18.92 5.56 -29.24
N CYS A 27 -20.06 5.90 -28.63
CA CYS A 27 -20.55 5.25 -27.41
C CYS A 27 -20.89 3.75 -27.60
N ALA A 28 -21.30 3.37 -28.81
CA ALA A 28 -21.61 1.99 -29.17
C ALA A 28 -20.37 1.15 -29.54
N MET A 29 -19.20 1.77 -29.73
CA MET A 29 -17.97 1.01 -30.01
C MET A 29 -17.60 0.11 -28.81
N PRO A 30 -17.24 -1.17 -29.03
CA PRO A 30 -16.83 -2.08 -27.96
C PRO A 30 -15.66 -1.55 -27.10
N GLY A 31 -14.79 -0.72 -27.69
CA GLY A 31 -13.66 -0.09 -27.01
C GLY A 31 -14.05 1.08 -26.09
N TYR A 32 -15.20 1.73 -26.31
CA TYR A 32 -15.62 2.89 -25.50
C TYR A 32 -15.95 2.48 -24.06
N ARG A 33 -16.63 1.34 -23.88
CA ARG A 33 -16.91 0.80 -22.54
C ARG A 33 -15.64 0.42 -21.79
N GLN A 34 -14.68 -0.23 -22.47
CA GLN A 34 -13.38 -0.56 -21.88
C GLN A 34 -12.59 0.70 -21.53
N ALA A 35 -12.58 1.70 -22.41
CA ALA A 35 -11.92 2.99 -22.14
C ALA A 35 -12.54 3.71 -20.94
N LEU A 36 -13.87 3.68 -20.78
CA LEU A 36 -14.55 4.22 -19.61
C LEU A 36 -14.22 3.44 -18.33
N GLN A 37 -14.17 2.10 -18.38
CA GLN A 37 -13.79 1.27 -17.23
C GLN A 37 -12.33 1.52 -16.81
N ILE A 38 -11.42 1.61 -17.76
CA ILE A 38 -10.01 1.96 -17.53
C ILE A 38 -9.92 3.37 -16.93
N ALA A 39 -10.59 4.35 -17.52
CA ALA A 39 -10.59 5.73 -17.02
C ALA A 39 -11.18 5.84 -15.60
N ALA A 40 -12.26 5.10 -15.31
CA ALA A 40 -12.85 5.03 -13.98
C ALA A 40 -11.90 4.36 -12.98
N LYS A 41 -11.24 3.26 -13.35
CA LYS A 41 -10.24 2.60 -12.50
C LYS A 41 -9.03 3.48 -12.23
N LEU A 42 -8.59 4.27 -13.21
CA LEU A 42 -7.54 5.28 -13.02
C LEU A 42 -8.00 6.48 -12.17
N SER A 43 -9.31 6.74 -12.08
CA SER A 43 -9.84 7.85 -11.29
C SER A 43 -10.01 7.55 -9.80
N VAL A 44 -10.06 6.27 -9.43
CA VAL A 44 -10.13 5.84 -8.02
C VAL A 44 -8.70 5.68 -7.51
N PRO A 45 -8.32 6.35 -6.41
CA PRO A 45 -7.00 6.17 -5.84
C PRO A 45 -6.83 4.73 -5.35
N MET A 46 -5.66 4.14 -5.64
CA MET A 46 -5.27 2.85 -5.10
C MET A 46 -5.42 2.86 -3.57
N THR A 47 -5.97 1.81 -3.00
CA THR A 47 -6.07 1.62 -1.55
C THR A 47 -4.96 0.68 -1.07
N LEU A 48 -4.10 1.18 -0.20
CA LEU A 48 -3.02 0.43 0.45
C LEU A 48 -3.35 0.28 1.93
N VAL A 49 -3.49 -0.96 2.39
CA VAL A 49 -3.52 -1.24 3.83
C VAL A 49 -2.10 -1.52 4.31
N ILE A 50 -1.68 -0.82 5.36
CA ILE A 50 -0.41 -1.06 6.04
C ILE A 50 -0.73 -1.58 7.44
N ASP A 51 -0.18 -2.73 7.78
CA ASP A 51 -0.32 -3.36 9.08
C ASP A 51 1.01 -3.29 9.84
N PRO A 52 1.16 -2.35 10.79
CA PRO A 52 2.31 -2.38 11.67
C PRO A 52 2.14 -3.54 12.65
N GLY A 53 2.92 -4.60 12.49
CA GLY A 53 2.84 -5.83 13.27
C GLY A 53 2.93 -5.57 14.77
N HIS A 54 2.29 -6.43 15.57
CA HIS A 54 2.20 -6.33 17.03
C HIS A 54 1.56 -5.00 17.50
N GLY A 55 1.60 -4.67 18.79
CA GLY A 55 0.98 -3.44 19.32
C GLY A 55 0.33 -3.67 20.69
N GLY A 56 0.20 -2.61 21.48
CA GLY A 56 -0.35 -2.71 22.83
C GLY A 56 0.45 -3.71 23.68
N PRO A 57 -0.19 -4.65 24.39
CA PRO A 57 0.50 -5.67 25.18
C PRO A 57 1.28 -6.70 24.37
N ASP A 58 1.09 -6.82 23.05
CA ASP A 58 1.95 -7.65 22.22
C ASP A 58 3.19 -6.85 21.80
N SER A 59 4.32 -7.12 22.45
CA SER A 59 5.60 -6.47 22.17
C SER A 59 6.23 -6.88 20.83
N GLY A 60 5.86 -8.06 20.32
CA GLY A 60 6.70 -8.78 19.37
C GLY A 60 8.02 -9.19 20.01
N ALA A 61 9.07 -9.34 19.19
CA ALA A 61 10.42 -9.62 19.66
C ALA A 61 11.02 -8.44 20.45
N VAL A 62 11.90 -8.77 21.39
CA VAL A 62 12.65 -7.80 22.19
C VAL A 62 14.15 -8.08 21.99
N ALA A 63 14.88 -7.05 21.58
CA ALA A 63 16.31 -7.11 21.40
C ALA A 63 17.06 -7.15 22.75
N SER A 64 18.35 -7.48 22.72
CA SER A 64 19.19 -7.56 23.93
C SER A 64 19.33 -6.23 24.67
N ASP A 65 19.15 -5.10 23.99
CA ASP A 65 19.19 -3.75 24.58
C ASP A 65 17.82 -3.25 25.06
N GLY A 66 16.79 -4.09 25.01
CA GLY A 66 15.41 -3.76 25.39
C GLY A 66 14.59 -3.08 24.29
N THR A 67 15.15 -2.88 23.09
CA THR A 67 14.39 -2.38 21.94
C THR A 67 13.27 -3.35 21.58
N VAL A 68 12.07 -2.81 21.38
CA VAL A 68 10.85 -3.59 21.17
C VAL A 68 10.36 -3.48 19.72
N GLU A 69 10.07 -4.61 19.09
CA GLU A 69 9.68 -4.73 17.69
C GLU A 69 8.50 -3.81 17.30
N LYS A 70 7.40 -3.85 18.07
CA LYS A 70 6.16 -3.13 17.72
C LYS A 70 6.37 -1.63 17.47
N ASN A 71 7.36 -1.02 18.13
CA ASN A 71 7.65 0.41 18.02
C ASN A 71 8.32 0.72 16.68
N ILE A 72 9.26 -0.12 16.25
CA ILE A 72 9.94 0.03 14.97
C ILE A 72 8.98 -0.31 13.82
N ASN A 73 8.15 -1.35 13.97
CA ASN A 73 7.10 -1.66 12.99
C ASN A 73 6.21 -0.44 12.75
N LEU A 74 5.73 0.21 13.83
CA LEU A 74 4.93 1.43 13.72
C LEU A 74 5.68 2.56 13.00
N ALA A 75 6.93 2.81 13.36
CA ALA A 75 7.73 3.88 12.76
C ALA A 75 7.95 3.66 11.25
N ILE A 76 8.31 2.44 10.83
CA ILE A 76 8.47 2.08 9.42
C ILE A 76 7.13 2.20 8.67
N SER A 77 6.02 1.73 9.26
CA SER A 77 4.69 1.84 8.65
C SER A 77 4.23 3.28 8.48
N LEU A 78 4.52 4.16 9.44
CA LEU A 78 4.21 5.60 9.32
C LEU A 78 5.07 6.27 8.24
N ALA A 79 6.35 5.90 8.11
CA ALA A 79 7.19 6.36 7.02
C ALA A 79 6.68 5.86 5.66
N LEU A 80 6.25 4.59 5.57
CA LEU A 80 5.67 4.03 4.34
C LEU A 80 4.38 4.73 3.96
N LYS A 81 3.51 5.05 4.94
CA LYS A 81 2.31 5.86 4.71
C LYS A 81 2.68 7.21 4.09
N GLN A 82 3.66 7.93 4.64
CA GLN A 82 4.09 9.21 4.11
C GLN A 82 4.62 9.11 2.68
N GLU A 83 5.36 8.05 2.34
CA GLU A 83 5.81 7.79 0.97
C GLU A 83 4.62 7.50 0.03
N ALA A 84 3.68 6.65 0.45
CA ALA A 84 2.51 6.28 -0.34
C ALA A 84 1.58 7.46 -0.64
N GLU A 85 1.38 8.36 0.33
CA GLU A 85 0.55 9.56 0.17
C GLU A 85 1.07 10.50 -0.92
N LYS A 86 2.38 10.49 -1.22
CA LYS A 86 2.96 11.28 -2.34
C LYS A 86 2.44 10.82 -3.71
N TYR A 87 1.95 9.59 -3.82
CA TYR A 87 1.35 9.04 -5.04
C TYR A 87 -0.18 9.20 -5.06
N GLY A 88 -0.75 9.83 -4.02
CA GLY A 88 -2.19 9.95 -3.79
C GLY A 88 -2.89 8.62 -3.56
N ILE A 89 -2.16 7.65 -3.01
CA ILE A 89 -2.70 6.38 -2.54
C ILE A 89 -3.54 6.65 -1.29
N LYS A 90 -4.73 6.04 -1.22
CA LYS A 90 -5.53 6.00 0.00
C LYS A 90 -4.90 4.99 0.96
N VAL A 91 -4.26 5.47 2.02
CA VAL A 91 -3.62 4.60 3.01
C VAL A 91 -4.56 4.33 4.18
N VAL A 92 -4.71 3.06 4.55
CA VAL A 92 -5.39 2.61 5.77
C VAL A 92 -4.37 1.92 6.65
N LEU A 93 -4.23 2.34 7.90
CA LEU A 93 -3.41 1.67 8.89
C LEU A 93 -4.28 0.75 9.74
N THR A 94 -3.83 -0.47 10.04
CA THR A 94 -4.53 -1.31 11.03
C THR A 94 -4.41 -0.73 12.44
N ARG A 95 -3.31 -0.04 12.74
CA ARG A 95 -3.11 0.83 13.90
C ARG A 95 -2.19 2.01 13.55
N ASP A 96 -2.41 3.15 14.17
CA ASP A 96 -1.58 4.37 14.01
C ASP A 96 -0.89 4.80 15.31
N SER A 97 -1.08 4.04 16.38
CA SER A 97 -0.49 4.25 17.70
C SER A 97 -0.13 2.92 18.35
N ASP A 98 0.42 2.97 19.56
CA ASP A 98 0.66 1.77 20.40
C ASP A 98 -0.58 1.37 21.23
N ALA A 99 -1.75 1.95 20.92
CA ALA A 99 -3.00 1.48 21.49
C ALA A 99 -3.30 0.06 20.94
N GLY A 100 -3.71 -0.83 21.83
CA GLY A 100 -4.20 -2.14 21.43
C GLY A 100 -5.55 -2.07 20.74
N LEU A 101 -5.78 -2.92 19.73
CA LEU A 101 -7.02 -2.98 18.95
C LEU A 101 -8.11 -3.86 19.59
N TYR A 102 -8.27 -3.80 20.91
CA TYR A 102 -9.14 -4.72 21.66
C TYR A 102 -10.48 -4.08 22.03
N GLY A 103 -11.57 -4.86 21.93
CA GLY A 103 -12.81 -4.58 22.66
C GLY A 103 -12.68 -4.92 24.14
N GLU A 104 -13.54 -4.32 24.99
CA GLU A 104 -13.48 -4.39 26.46
C GLU A 104 -13.46 -5.83 27.05
N ASP A 105 -13.86 -6.84 26.27
CA ASP A 105 -14.12 -8.21 26.76
C ASP A 105 -12.93 -9.20 26.71
N ASN A 106 -11.72 -8.80 26.27
CA ASN A 106 -10.58 -9.73 26.10
C ASN A 106 -9.36 -9.38 26.96
N THR A 107 -9.51 -9.43 28.29
CA THR A 107 -8.60 -8.78 29.25
C THR A 107 -7.27 -9.49 29.54
N SER A 108 -6.93 -10.64 28.92
CA SER A 108 -5.57 -11.21 29.07
C SER A 108 -5.16 -12.30 28.08
N GLY A 109 -3.85 -12.39 27.84
CA GLY A 109 -3.19 -13.56 27.26
C GLY A 109 -3.47 -13.82 25.77
N ARG A 110 -3.76 -15.09 25.43
CA ARG A 110 -3.97 -15.54 24.03
C ARG A 110 -5.21 -14.91 23.40
N TRP A 111 -6.25 -14.68 24.19
CA TRP A 111 -7.54 -14.13 23.73
C TRP A 111 -7.42 -12.68 23.31
N LEU A 112 -6.58 -11.93 24.03
CA LEU A 112 -6.16 -10.58 23.67
C LEU A 112 -5.51 -10.58 22.28
N LYS A 113 -4.43 -11.37 22.07
CA LYS A 113 -3.73 -11.45 20.77
C LYS A 113 -4.64 -11.89 19.62
N LEU A 114 -5.51 -12.88 19.84
CA LEU A 114 -6.47 -13.31 18.83
C LEU A 114 -7.51 -12.22 18.52
N GLY A 115 -7.94 -11.46 19.51
CA GLY A 115 -8.84 -10.31 19.35
C GLY A 115 -8.23 -9.24 18.44
N ASP A 116 -6.97 -8.86 18.70
CA ASP A 116 -6.25 -7.88 17.87
C ASP A 116 -6.05 -8.38 16.43
N LEU A 117 -5.66 -9.65 16.24
CA LEU A 117 -5.55 -10.23 14.90
C LEU A 117 -6.90 -10.27 14.14
N LYS A 118 -8.01 -10.52 14.85
CA LYS A 118 -9.36 -10.44 14.28
C LYS A 118 -9.73 -9.03 13.88
N GLU A 119 -9.40 -8.04 14.70
CA GLU A 119 -9.70 -6.64 14.41
C GLU A 119 -8.86 -6.13 13.22
N ARG A 120 -7.56 -6.47 13.16
CA ARG A 120 -6.74 -6.22 11.97
C ARG A 120 -7.36 -6.80 10.72
N LYS A 121 -7.80 -8.07 10.77
CA LYS A 121 -8.46 -8.72 9.63
C LYS A 121 -9.77 -8.01 9.26
N ARG A 122 -10.57 -7.58 10.24
CA ARG A 122 -11.79 -6.78 9.99
C ARG A 122 -11.46 -5.47 9.26
N ILE A 123 -10.46 -4.73 9.72
CA ILE A 123 -10.02 -3.48 9.08
C ILE A 123 -9.55 -3.74 7.64
N ILE A 124 -8.76 -4.78 7.41
CA ILE A 124 -8.29 -5.18 6.08
C ILE A 124 -9.49 -5.51 5.17
N ASP A 125 -10.42 -6.32 5.63
CA ASP A 125 -11.56 -6.79 4.84
C ASP A 125 -12.53 -5.64 4.51
N GLU A 126 -12.77 -4.74 5.46
CA GLU A 126 -13.61 -3.55 5.23
C GLU A 126 -12.96 -2.52 4.31
N ALA A 127 -11.62 -2.40 4.35
CA ALA A 127 -10.90 -1.51 3.47
C ALA A 127 -10.87 -2.00 2.01
N ALA A 128 -11.04 -3.31 1.78
CA ALA A 128 -10.96 -3.97 0.47
C ALA A 128 -9.76 -3.47 -0.37
N PRO A 129 -8.53 -3.62 0.14
CA PRO A 129 -7.37 -2.97 -0.45
C PRO A 129 -6.96 -3.58 -1.79
N ASP A 130 -6.32 -2.76 -2.64
CA ASP A 130 -5.59 -3.24 -3.81
C ASP A 130 -4.28 -3.95 -3.42
N LEU A 131 -3.72 -3.58 -2.26
CA LEU A 131 -2.54 -4.19 -1.66
C LEU A 131 -2.57 -4.04 -0.13
N MET A 132 -2.19 -5.09 0.58
CA MET A 132 -1.94 -5.11 2.01
C MET A 132 -0.47 -5.44 2.29
N ILE A 133 0.18 -4.66 3.15
CA ILE A 133 1.56 -4.89 3.58
C ILE A 133 1.60 -4.98 5.10
N SER A 134 2.05 -6.11 5.62
CA SER A 134 2.40 -6.24 7.05
C SER A 134 3.89 -5.98 7.26
N ILE A 135 4.22 -5.12 8.21
CA ILE A 135 5.59 -4.75 8.56
C ILE A 135 5.95 -5.41 9.89
N HIS A 136 7.04 -6.20 9.87
CA HIS A 136 7.56 -6.94 11.02
C HIS A 136 9.09 -6.85 11.08
N LEU A 137 9.67 -7.27 12.21
CA LEU A 137 11.10 -7.53 12.33
C LEU A 137 11.34 -8.97 12.75
N ASN A 138 12.37 -9.56 12.17
CA ASN A 138 12.75 -10.92 12.49
C ASN A 138 13.59 -10.95 13.78
N SER A 139 13.71 -12.14 14.37
CA SER A 139 14.63 -12.40 15.47
C SER A 139 15.03 -13.87 15.46
N PHE A 140 16.34 -14.11 15.49
CA PHE A 140 16.91 -15.43 15.59
C PHE A 140 18.00 -15.43 16.66
N GLN A 141 17.58 -15.62 17.91
CA GLN A 141 18.45 -15.52 19.08
C GLN A 141 19.55 -16.58 19.11
N GLN A 142 19.37 -17.69 18.40
CA GLN A 142 20.34 -18.78 18.29
C GLN A 142 21.56 -18.41 17.45
N ASP A 143 21.44 -17.47 16.49
CA ASP A 143 22.56 -17.00 15.68
C ASP A 143 22.40 -15.51 15.33
N SER A 144 23.12 -14.66 16.06
CA SER A 144 23.13 -13.21 15.85
C SER A 144 23.79 -12.77 14.55
N LYS A 145 24.37 -13.69 13.75
CA LYS A 145 24.93 -13.36 12.43
C LYS A 145 23.86 -13.28 11.34
N VAL A 146 22.69 -13.89 11.57
CA VAL A 146 21.59 -13.84 10.61
C VAL A 146 21.03 -12.42 10.55
N LYS A 147 21.08 -11.82 9.37
CA LYS A 147 20.69 -10.42 9.12
C LYS A 147 19.99 -10.22 7.79
N GLY A 148 19.44 -9.04 7.55
CA GLY A 148 18.89 -8.60 6.27
C GLY A 148 17.39 -8.80 6.13
N ALA A 149 16.79 -8.01 5.24
CA ALA A 149 15.33 -7.97 5.06
C ALA A 149 14.82 -9.15 4.22
N GLN A 150 13.66 -9.70 4.60
CA GLN A 150 13.02 -10.81 3.89
C GLN A 150 11.53 -10.59 3.69
N VAL A 151 11.05 -10.82 2.47
CA VAL A 151 9.64 -10.70 2.12
C VAL A 151 8.98 -12.07 2.03
N PHE A 152 7.77 -12.16 2.57
CA PHE A 152 6.93 -13.34 2.56
C PHE A 152 5.59 -13.05 1.89
N TYR A 153 4.99 -14.08 1.32
CA TYR A 153 3.68 -14.00 0.68
C TYR A 153 2.82 -15.21 1.07
N PRO A 154 1.48 -15.10 0.99
CA PRO A 154 0.59 -16.20 1.32
C PRO A 154 0.76 -17.36 0.36
N LYS A 155 0.96 -18.56 0.91
CA LYS A 155 0.89 -19.82 0.14
C LYS A 155 -0.54 -20.21 -0.22
N ASN A 156 -1.50 -19.72 0.55
CA ASN A 156 -2.90 -20.08 0.44
C ASN A 156 -3.61 -19.08 -0.49
N GLY A 157 -4.57 -19.56 -1.30
CA GLY A 157 -5.31 -18.73 -2.26
C GLY A 157 -5.59 -19.49 -3.55
N THR A 158 -6.19 -18.83 -4.53
CA THR A 158 -6.18 -19.32 -5.91
C THR A 158 -4.78 -19.20 -6.49
N GLU A 159 -4.49 -19.96 -7.55
CA GLU A 159 -3.18 -19.89 -8.23
C GLU A 159 -2.87 -18.48 -8.75
N GLU A 160 -3.87 -17.79 -9.30
CA GLU A 160 -3.78 -16.40 -9.75
C GLU A 160 -3.37 -15.46 -8.61
N VAL A 161 -4.08 -15.52 -7.47
CA VAL A 161 -3.77 -14.68 -6.29
C VAL A 161 -2.38 -15.01 -5.73
N SER A 162 -1.99 -16.29 -5.73
CA SER A 162 -0.66 -16.70 -5.26
C SER A 162 0.47 -16.14 -6.14
N GLU A 163 0.30 -16.16 -7.46
CA GLU A 163 1.31 -15.63 -8.39
C GLU A 163 1.39 -14.10 -8.35
N GLU A 164 0.26 -13.39 -8.23
CA GLU A 164 0.27 -11.94 -8.03
C GLU A 164 1.00 -11.54 -6.74
N ASN A 165 0.70 -12.24 -5.65
CA ASN A 165 1.35 -12.04 -4.35
C ASN A 165 2.85 -12.29 -4.39
N LYS A 166 3.25 -13.40 -5.01
CA LYS A 166 4.66 -13.73 -5.20
C LYS A 166 5.37 -12.67 -6.05
N SER A 167 4.75 -12.22 -7.15
CA SER A 167 5.30 -11.17 -8.01
C SER A 167 5.54 -9.87 -7.25
N MET A 168 4.56 -9.43 -6.44
CA MET A 168 4.71 -8.25 -5.58
C MET A 168 5.83 -8.44 -4.55
N ALA A 169 5.88 -9.60 -3.90
CA ALA A 169 6.93 -9.92 -2.93
C ALA A 169 8.33 -9.89 -3.55
N GLU A 170 8.50 -10.47 -4.76
CA GLU A 170 9.78 -10.50 -5.47
C GLU A 170 10.25 -9.09 -5.86
N LYS A 171 9.32 -8.22 -6.28
CA LYS A 171 9.63 -6.81 -6.56
C LYS A 171 10.08 -6.06 -5.31
N ILE A 172 9.39 -6.25 -4.19
CA ILE A 172 9.80 -5.61 -2.92
C ILE A 172 11.16 -6.15 -2.48
N GLN A 173 11.38 -7.46 -2.49
CA GLN A 173 12.65 -8.06 -2.10
C GLN A 173 13.79 -7.53 -2.96
N LYS A 174 13.61 -7.46 -4.30
CA LYS A 174 14.60 -6.91 -5.22
C LYS A 174 14.90 -5.44 -4.93
N SER A 175 13.87 -4.63 -4.67
CA SER A 175 14.02 -3.22 -4.33
C SER A 175 14.78 -3.04 -3.01
N LEU A 176 14.47 -3.85 -2.00
CA LEU A 176 15.20 -3.87 -0.72
C LEU A 176 16.67 -4.26 -0.90
N THR A 177 16.95 -5.36 -1.63
CA THR A 177 18.33 -5.79 -1.90
C THR A 177 19.13 -4.70 -2.61
N ALA A 178 18.56 -4.06 -3.63
CA ALA A 178 19.25 -3.01 -4.39
C ALA A 178 19.39 -1.68 -3.61
N GLY A 179 18.38 -1.32 -2.84
CA GLY A 179 18.32 -0.04 -2.14
C GLY A 179 19.07 -0.06 -0.81
N ILE A 180 18.88 -1.11 0.00
CA ILE A 180 19.48 -1.23 1.33
C ILE A 180 20.93 -1.70 1.24
N ASP A 181 21.20 -2.70 0.39
CA ASP A 181 22.50 -3.36 0.24
C ASP A 181 23.06 -3.87 1.59
N ASP A 182 22.30 -4.73 2.26
CA ASP A 182 22.67 -5.34 3.54
C ASP A 182 23.71 -6.48 3.40
N GLY A 183 24.20 -6.72 2.18
CA GLY A 183 25.13 -7.78 1.84
C GLY A 183 24.53 -9.19 1.81
N THR A 184 23.20 -9.31 1.76
CA THR A 184 22.50 -10.59 1.71
C THR A 184 21.85 -10.88 0.35
N ASP A 185 21.65 -12.16 0.05
CA ASP A 185 21.00 -12.68 -1.15
C ASP A 185 19.61 -13.28 -0.85
N ARG A 186 18.91 -12.68 0.13
CA ARG A 186 17.62 -13.18 0.61
C ARG A 186 16.59 -13.27 -0.52
N ILE A 187 15.91 -14.41 -0.55
CA ILE A 187 14.81 -14.69 -1.49
C ILE A 187 13.47 -14.64 -0.77
N VAL A 188 12.42 -14.40 -1.55
CA VAL A 188 11.05 -14.47 -1.06
C VAL A 188 10.69 -15.90 -0.66
N LEU A 189 9.85 -16.05 0.37
CA LEU A 189 9.37 -17.36 0.81
C LEU A 189 7.85 -17.35 1.04
N PRO A 190 7.14 -18.43 0.68
CA PRO A 190 5.73 -18.56 1.00
C PRO A 190 5.53 -18.85 2.49
N LYS A 191 4.45 -18.33 3.09
CA LYS A 191 4.00 -18.64 4.45
C LYS A 191 2.52 -19.02 4.48
N SER A 192 2.17 -19.93 5.39
CA SER A 192 0.79 -20.43 5.58
C SER A 192 0.29 -20.30 7.03
N ASP A 193 1.17 -19.94 7.95
CA ASP A 193 0.96 -19.86 9.40
C ASP A 193 0.59 -18.46 9.90
N ILE A 194 0.67 -17.44 9.03
CA ILE A 194 0.27 -16.08 9.33
C ILE A 194 -1.26 -15.98 9.35
N TYR A 195 -1.82 -15.49 10.47
CA TYR A 195 -3.28 -15.36 10.63
C TYR A 195 -3.92 -14.44 9.59
N LEU A 196 -3.26 -13.32 9.25
CA LEU A 196 -3.76 -12.37 8.25
C LEU A 196 -3.77 -12.96 6.83
N PHE A 197 -2.97 -14.00 6.56
CA PHE A 197 -2.94 -14.73 5.28
C PHE A 197 -4.03 -15.82 5.19
N LYS A 198 -5.07 -15.76 6.01
CA LYS A 198 -6.23 -16.65 5.90
C LYS A 198 -7.31 -15.98 5.05
N ASN A 199 -7.91 -16.76 4.15
CA ASN A 199 -8.94 -16.31 3.20
C ASN A 199 -8.45 -15.12 2.37
N VAL A 200 -7.30 -15.30 1.70
CA VAL A 200 -6.67 -14.26 0.87
C VAL A 200 -7.44 -14.12 -0.43
N ASP A 201 -8.04 -12.96 -0.61
CA ASP A 201 -8.78 -12.51 -1.81
C ASP A 201 -8.16 -11.26 -2.44
N SER A 202 -7.09 -10.72 -1.82
CA SER A 202 -6.38 -9.50 -2.22
C SER A 202 -4.86 -9.74 -2.23
N ASN A 203 -4.11 -8.81 -2.83
CA ASN A 203 -2.65 -8.86 -2.77
C ASN A 203 -2.18 -8.52 -1.35
N MET A 204 -1.45 -9.42 -0.71
CA MET A 204 -0.92 -9.36 0.65
C MET A 204 0.54 -9.81 0.69
N VAL A 205 1.38 -9.01 1.34
CA VAL A 205 2.78 -9.36 1.60
C VAL A 205 3.14 -9.04 3.04
N LEU A 206 4.09 -9.78 3.60
CA LEU A 206 4.70 -9.48 4.89
C LEU A 206 6.18 -9.20 4.68
N VAL A 207 6.67 -8.07 5.18
CA VAL A 207 8.07 -7.68 5.11
C VAL A 207 8.68 -7.78 6.50
N GLU A 208 9.62 -8.71 6.68
CA GLU A 208 10.53 -8.72 7.81
C GLU A 208 11.69 -7.78 7.49
N CYS A 209 11.73 -6.58 8.05
CA CYS A 209 12.65 -5.51 7.61
C CYS A 209 14.11 -5.68 8.06
N GLY A 210 14.43 -6.74 8.82
CA GLY A 210 15.75 -7.04 9.36
C GLY A 210 15.65 -7.84 10.66
N PHE A 211 16.78 -8.19 11.27
CA PHE A 211 16.85 -9.04 12.47
C PHE A 211 17.19 -8.23 13.73
N LEU A 212 16.28 -8.14 14.69
CA LEU A 212 16.53 -7.53 16.00
C LEU A 212 17.63 -8.25 16.81
N SER A 213 17.90 -9.52 16.50
CA SER A 213 18.97 -10.30 17.11
C SER A 213 20.36 -10.00 16.53
N ASN A 214 20.43 -9.34 15.37
CA ASN A 214 21.69 -8.97 14.74
C ASN A 214 22.08 -7.53 15.12
N PRO A 215 23.31 -7.29 15.62
CA PRO A 215 23.72 -5.96 16.08
C PRO A 215 23.72 -4.86 14.99
N GLU A 216 24.06 -5.22 13.75
CA GLU A 216 24.11 -4.27 12.63
C GLU A 216 22.69 -3.88 12.20
N ASP A 217 21.83 -4.87 11.99
CA ASP A 217 20.41 -4.63 11.71
C ASP A 217 19.75 -3.86 12.85
N LEU A 218 19.97 -4.23 14.11
CA LEU A 218 19.40 -3.52 15.26
C LEU A 218 19.79 -2.05 15.28
N ALA A 219 21.06 -1.72 15.05
CA ALA A 219 21.52 -0.34 15.00
C ALA A 219 20.86 0.43 13.85
N ASN A 220 20.77 -0.18 12.67
CA ASN A 220 20.11 0.39 11.49
C ASN A 220 18.61 0.58 11.72
N LEU A 221 17.90 -0.44 12.21
CA LEU A 221 16.45 -0.43 12.44
C LEU A 221 16.00 0.62 13.45
N LYS A 222 16.89 1.05 14.36
CA LYS A 222 16.63 2.16 15.30
C LYS A 222 16.81 3.55 14.66
N SER A 223 17.47 3.63 13.50
CA SER A 223 17.72 4.88 12.79
C SER A 223 16.51 5.29 11.95
N GLU A 224 16.01 6.50 12.18
CA GLU A 224 14.93 7.09 11.38
C GLU A 224 15.29 7.14 9.89
N ALA A 225 16.54 7.47 9.55
CA ALA A 225 17.00 7.52 8.17
C ALA A 225 16.92 6.15 7.48
N PHE A 226 17.21 5.07 8.22
CA PHE A 226 17.11 3.71 7.69
C PHE A 226 15.64 3.27 7.56
N GLN A 227 14.78 3.63 8.52
CA GLN A 227 13.34 3.37 8.46
C GLN A 227 12.69 4.08 7.25
N GLN A 228 13.06 5.34 6.99
CA GLN A 228 12.64 6.07 5.79
C GLN A 228 13.17 5.42 4.51
N LYS A 229 14.43 4.93 4.52
CA LYS A 229 15.03 4.22 3.39
C LYS A 229 14.28 2.92 3.08
N LEU A 230 13.93 2.13 4.10
CA LEU A 230 13.11 0.92 3.97
C LEU A 230 11.75 1.24 3.36
N ALA A 231 11.03 2.21 3.95
CA ALA A 231 9.74 2.68 3.47
C ALA A 231 9.81 3.11 2.00
N LYS A 232 10.86 3.85 1.61
CA LYS A 232 11.07 4.28 0.23
C LYS A 232 11.30 3.09 -0.71
N CYS A 233 12.15 2.13 -0.34
CA CYS A 233 12.41 0.94 -1.18
C CYS A 233 11.12 0.12 -1.40
N ILE A 234 10.32 -0.07 -0.35
CA ILE A 234 9.02 -0.73 -0.43
C ILE A 234 8.10 0.05 -1.37
N MET A 235 8.00 1.38 -1.19
CA MET A 235 7.13 2.21 -2.01
C MET A 235 7.58 2.29 -3.48
N ASP A 236 8.88 2.33 -3.76
CA ASP A 236 9.40 2.32 -5.13
C ASP A 236 8.97 1.04 -5.87
N ALA A 237 8.97 -0.11 -5.19
CA ALA A 237 8.49 -1.38 -5.76
C ALA A 237 6.98 -1.37 -6.03
N ILE A 238 6.18 -0.81 -5.11
CA ILE A 238 4.73 -0.65 -5.29
C ILE A 238 4.46 0.30 -6.47
N ALA A 239 5.16 1.43 -6.53
CA ALA A 239 4.99 2.41 -7.58
C ALA A 239 5.33 1.82 -8.97
N ASP A 240 6.38 1.00 -9.06
CA ASP A 240 6.70 0.25 -10.27
C ASP A 240 5.60 -0.75 -10.64
N GLN A 241 5.15 -1.58 -9.69
CA GLN A 241 4.12 -2.60 -9.91
C GLN A 241 2.82 -2.01 -10.47
N TYR A 242 2.37 -0.89 -9.90
CA TYR A 242 1.11 -0.25 -10.26
C TYR A 242 1.29 0.94 -11.22
N SER A 243 2.50 1.15 -11.77
CA SER A 243 2.83 2.25 -12.69
C SER A 243 2.43 3.64 -12.16
N LEU A 244 2.60 3.86 -10.85
CA LEU A 244 2.18 5.07 -10.16
C LEU A 244 3.17 6.23 -10.40
N LYS A 245 2.64 7.45 -10.38
CA LYS A 245 3.43 8.69 -10.51
C LYS A 245 3.18 9.57 -9.30
N ILE A 246 4.22 10.25 -8.84
CA ILE A 246 4.12 11.24 -7.75
C ILE A 246 3.11 12.31 -8.15
N GLN A 247 2.13 12.55 -7.29
CA GLN A 247 1.21 13.66 -7.45
C GLN A 247 1.93 14.94 -7.06
N LYS A 248 2.01 15.90 -7.99
CA LYS A 248 2.52 17.23 -7.65
C LYS A 248 1.60 17.80 -6.58
N SER A 249 2.16 18.13 -5.41
CA SER A 249 1.46 18.84 -4.34
C SER A 249 0.66 19.99 -4.96
N GLN A 250 -0.64 20.05 -4.68
CA GLN A 250 -1.41 21.27 -4.88
C GLN A 250 -0.91 22.30 -3.86
N THR A 251 0.29 22.86 -4.08
CA THR A 251 0.72 24.04 -3.36
C THR A 251 -0.17 25.19 -3.86
N ASN A 252 -1.23 25.42 -3.11
CA ASN A 252 -2.20 26.49 -3.21
C ASN A 252 -1.80 27.66 -4.12
N LYS A 253 -2.49 27.73 -5.27
CA LYS A 253 -2.64 28.92 -6.11
C LYS A 253 -3.52 29.99 -5.41
N VAL A 254 -3.28 30.24 -4.12
CA VAL A 254 -4.08 31.15 -3.25
C VAL A 254 -3.33 32.46 -2.96
N ILE A 255 -2.05 32.59 -3.34
CA ILE A 255 -1.28 33.83 -3.07
C ILE A 255 -1.34 34.85 -4.22
N ALA A 256 -1.84 34.48 -5.42
CA ALA A 256 -1.86 35.38 -6.58
C ALA A 256 -3.12 36.26 -6.73
N SER A 257 -4.09 36.21 -5.81
CA SER A 257 -5.31 37.04 -5.87
C SER A 257 -5.37 38.18 -4.84
N ARG A 258 -4.31 38.41 -4.05
CA ARG A 258 -4.28 39.47 -3.01
C ARG A 258 -3.36 40.67 -3.30
N THR A 259 -2.78 40.78 -4.49
CA THR A 259 -1.90 41.93 -4.84
C THR A 259 -2.44 42.85 -5.95
N ASN A 260 -3.70 42.69 -6.39
CA ASN A 260 -4.33 43.62 -7.35
C ASN A 260 -5.40 44.49 -6.68
N ASN A 261 -5.02 45.18 -5.61
CA ASN A 261 -5.80 46.32 -5.12
C ASN A 261 -4.85 47.33 -4.43
N SER A 262 -4.17 48.10 -5.26
CA SER A 262 -3.47 49.34 -4.91
C SER A 262 -3.39 50.20 -6.16
#